data_AF-A0A7R6WYA2-F1
#
_entry.id   AF-A0A7R6WYA2-F1
#
_cell.length_a   1.000
_cell.length_b   1.000
_cell.length_c   1.000
_cell.angle_alpha   90.00
_cell.angle_beta   90.00
_cell.angle_gamma   90.00
#
_symmetry.space_group_name_H-M   'P 1'
#
loop_
_entity.id
_entity.type
_entity.pdbx_description
1 polymer ?
#
loop_
_entity_poly.entity_id
_entity_poly.type
_entity_poly.pdbx_seq_one_letter_code
_entity_poly.pdbx_strand_id
1 'polypeptide(L)'
;MHEADEIDLRCLQVVADNAAKGLRLRAQFGRGGTEIGVARATELMNREKLAPSTIRRMVSYFARHEVDKRGKNYGNEDNPSAGTIAWLLWGGDEGRAWALVIKKKIGNAPDI
;
A
#
# COMPACT_ATOMS: atom_id res chain seq x y z
N MET A 1 -25.29 24.96 -4.79
CA MET A 1 -24.36 24.19 -3.93
C MET A 1 -23.94 22.98 -4.73
N HIS A 2 -22.77 23.01 -5.37
CA HIS A 2 -22.18 21.80 -5.92
C HIS A 2 -21.53 21.09 -4.74
N GLU A 3 -22.16 20.02 -4.27
CA GLU A 3 -21.51 18.99 -3.46
C GLU A 3 -20.28 18.57 -4.28
N ALA A 4 -19.09 18.94 -3.82
CA ALA A 4 -17.87 18.45 -4.43
C ALA A 4 -17.87 16.94 -4.16
N ASP A 5 -18.08 16.13 -5.21
CA ASP A 5 -18.05 14.66 -5.15
C ASP A 5 -16.94 14.21 -4.20
N GLU A 6 -17.33 13.69 -3.05
CA GLU A 6 -16.39 13.26 -2.02
C GLU A 6 -15.49 12.18 -2.61
N ILE A 7 -14.19 12.46 -2.72
CA ILE A 7 -13.24 11.49 -3.29
C ILE A 7 -13.20 10.29 -2.36
N ASP A 8 -13.66 9.13 -2.84
CA ASP A 8 -13.55 7.89 -2.07
C ASP A 8 -12.07 7.47 -1.95
N LEU A 9 -11.56 7.51 -0.71
CA LEU A 9 -10.18 7.17 -0.36
C LEU A 9 -10.03 5.72 0.11
N ARG A 10 -11.06 4.88 -0.08
CA ARG A 10 -10.95 3.43 0.11
C ARG A 10 -10.21 2.82 -1.07
N CYS A 11 -9.41 1.80 -0.80
CA CYS A 11 -8.66 1.12 -1.84
C CYS A 11 -9.56 0.20 -2.70
N LEU A 12 -9.05 -0.12 -3.89
CA LEU A 12 -9.64 -1.13 -4.77
C LEU A 12 -9.49 -2.53 -4.15
N GLN A 13 -10.37 -3.47 -4.51
CA GLN A 13 -10.34 -4.83 -3.96
C GLN A 13 -8.97 -5.51 -4.16
N VAL A 14 -8.37 -5.38 -5.34
CA VAL A 14 -7.04 -5.95 -5.62
C VAL A 14 -5.93 -5.41 -4.69
N VAL A 15 -6.05 -4.17 -4.23
CA VAL A 15 -5.10 -3.57 -3.28
C VAL A 15 -5.28 -4.20 -1.89
N ALA A 16 -6.52 -4.43 -1.48
CA ALA A 16 -6.85 -5.14 -0.25
C ALA A 16 -6.36 -6.60 -0.29
N ASP A 17 -6.55 -7.28 -1.42
CA ASP A 17 -6.11 -8.66 -1.62
C ASP A 17 -4.57 -8.79 -1.55
N ASN A 18 -3.85 -7.82 -2.13
CA ASN A 18 -2.39 -7.73 -2.02
C ASN A 18 -1.93 -7.50 -0.58
N ALA A 19 -2.59 -6.59 0.15
CA ALA A 19 -2.28 -6.34 1.55
C ALA A 19 -2.51 -7.59 2.42
N ALA A 20 -3.62 -8.30 2.19
CA ALA A 20 -3.90 -9.58 2.85
C ALA A 20 -2.86 -10.65 2.52
N LYS A 21 -2.42 -10.74 1.25
CA LYS A 21 -1.31 -11.62 0.83
C LYS A 21 -0.02 -11.24 1.55
N GLY A 22 0.31 -9.96 1.65
CA GLY A 22 1.48 -9.46 2.37
C GLY A 22 1.47 -9.85 3.85
N LEU A 23 0.33 -9.69 4.53
CA LEU A 23 0.15 -10.09 5.93
C LEU A 23 0.37 -11.60 6.12
N ARG A 24 -0.21 -12.43 5.24
CA ARG A 24 -0.04 -13.89 5.27
C ARG A 24 1.41 -14.31 5.08
N LEU A 25 2.10 -13.74 4.09
CA LEU A 25 3.51 -14.03 3.83
C LEU A 25 4.39 -13.57 4.98
N ARG A 26 4.11 -12.41 5.57
CA ARG A 26 4.84 -11.94 6.75
C ARG A 26 4.67 -12.90 7.93
N ALA A 27 3.46 -13.40 8.17
CA ALA A 27 3.20 -14.38 9.22
C ALA A 27 3.94 -15.71 8.96
N GLN A 28 4.01 -16.15 7.70
CA GLN A 28 4.69 -17.38 7.30
C GLN A 28 6.23 -17.28 7.39
N PHE A 29 6.82 -16.19 6.91
CA PHE A 29 8.28 -16.07 6.77
C PHE A 29 8.95 -15.22 7.85
N GLY A 30 8.18 -14.55 8.72
CA GLY A 30 8.71 -13.74 9.82
C GLY A 30 9.51 -12.51 9.39
N ARG A 31 9.36 -12.04 8.14
CA ARG A 31 10.12 -10.91 7.59
C ARG A 31 9.27 -9.99 6.72
N GLY A 32 9.78 -8.79 6.45
CA GLY A 32 9.15 -7.79 5.58
C GLY A 32 8.30 -6.78 6.33
N GLY A 33 8.59 -5.50 6.11
CA GLY A 33 7.88 -4.36 6.70
C GLY A 33 8.13 -4.15 8.20
N THR A 34 7.84 -2.93 8.65
CA THR A 34 7.76 -2.58 10.08
C THR A 34 6.32 -2.70 10.57
N GLU A 35 6.06 -2.44 11.84
CA GLU A 35 4.70 -2.34 12.39
C GLU A 35 3.84 -1.30 11.63
N ILE A 36 4.45 -0.23 11.12
CA ILE A 36 3.76 0.76 10.26
C ILE A 36 3.25 0.08 8.98
N GLY A 37 4.06 -0.79 8.38
CA GLY A 37 3.66 -1.55 7.20
C GLY A 37 2.54 -2.56 7.51
N VAL A 38 2.58 -3.18 8.68
CA VAL A 38 1.50 -4.09 9.13
C VAL A 38 0.20 -3.33 9.35
N ALA A 39 0.24 -2.19 10.05
CA ALA A 39 -0.92 -1.34 10.26
C ALA A 39 -1.51 -0.88 8.92
N ARG A 40 -0.66 -0.42 7.99
CA ARG A 40 -1.07 -0.06 6.63
C ARG A 40 -1.77 -1.21 5.91
N ALA A 41 -1.22 -2.41 5.99
CA ALA A 41 -1.81 -3.58 5.35
C ALA A 41 -3.18 -3.91 5.95
N THR A 42 -3.35 -3.79 7.27
CA THR A 42 -4.64 -3.99 7.93
C THR A 42 -5.68 -2.98 7.46
N GLU A 43 -5.35 -1.68 7.44
CA GLU A 43 -6.24 -0.62 6.96
C GLU A 43 -6.65 -0.88 5.50
N LEU A 44 -5.70 -1.27 4.64
CA LEU A 44 -5.96 -1.60 3.23
C LEU A 44 -6.81 -2.86 3.06
N MET A 45 -6.50 -3.94 3.80
CA MET A 45 -7.24 -5.19 3.76
C MET A 45 -8.71 -4.99 4.15
N ASN A 46 -8.96 -4.17 5.17
CA ASN A 46 -10.31 -3.81 5.62
C ASN A 46 -11.01 -2.79 4.71
N ARG A 47 -10.29 -2.29 3.68
CA ARG A 47 -10.74 -1.20 2.79
C ARG A 47 -11.23 0.02 3.56
N GLU A 48 -10.51 0.35 4.63
CA GLU A 48 -10.76 1.54 5.43
C GLU A 48 -10.54 2.80 4.57
N LYS A 49 -11.30 3.85 4.88
CA LYS A 49 -11.12 5.14 4.23
C LYS A 49 -9.84 5.78 4.77
N LEU A 50 -8.86 5.98 3.90
CA LEU A 50 -7.57 6.53 4.32
C LEU A 50 -7.57 8.05 4.36
N ALA A 51 -6.76 8.62 5.24
CA ALA A 51 -6.49 10.06 5.25
C ALA A 51 -5.66 10.51 4.02
N PRO A 52 -5.85 11.75 3.52
CA PRO A 52 -5.01 12.32 2.45
C PRO A 52 -3.50 12.25 2.72
N SER A 53 -3.04 12.50 3.95
CA SER A 53 -1.63 12.39 4.34
C SER A 53 -1.09 10.97 4.22
N THR A 54 -1.94 9.99 4.51
CA THR A 54 -1.64 8.57 4.39
C THR A 54 -1.42 8.18 2.92
N ILE A 55 -2.26 8.64 1.99
CA ILE A 55 -2.05 8.41 0.55
C ILE A 55 -0.70 8.99 0.09
N ARG A 56 -0.38 10.21 0.55
CA ARG A 56 0.91 10.85 0.27
C ARG A 56 2.08 10.01 0.81
N ARG A 57 1.93 9.44 2.02
CA ARG A 57 2.92 8.52 2.61
C ARG A 57 3.10 7.25 1.78
N MET A 58 2.01 6.67 1.24
CA MET A 58 2.09 5.51 0.34
C MET A 58 2.92 5.84 -0.91
N VAL A 59 2.66 6.98 -1.55
CA VAL A 59 3.45 7.41 -2.72
C VAL A 59 4.93 7.55 -2.39
N SER A 60 5.27 8.20 -1.26
CA SER A 60 6.66 8.33 -0.81
C SER A 60 7.30 6.99 -0.41
N TYR A 61 6.52 6.04 0.09
CA TYR A 61 7.00 4.69 0.37
C TYR A 61 7.42 4.00 -0.93
N PHE A 62 6.53 3.92 -1.90
CA PHE A 62 6.80 3.22 -3.17
C PHE A 62 7.98 3.83 -3.93
N ALA A 63 8.09 5.15 -3.97
CA ALA A 63 9.21 5.82 -4.63
C ALA A 63 10.59 5.46 -4.04
N ARG A 64 10.68 5.29 -2.71
CA ARG A 64 11.94 4.94 -2.03
C ARG A 64 12.29 3.47 -2.12
N HIS A 65 11.28 2.60 -2.19
CA HIS A 65 11.46 1.14 -2.14
C HIS A 65 11.38 0.48 -3.52
N GLU A 66 11.26 1.26 -4.60
CA GLU A 66 11.34 0.75 -5.97
C GLU A 66 12.67 0.03 -6.25
N VAL A 67 13.76 0.46 -5.58
CA VAL A 67 15.07 -0.20 -5.65
C VAL A 67 15.08 -1.62 -5.09
N ASP A 68 14.19 -1.94 -4.14
CA ASP A 68 14.10 -3.27 -3.52
C ASP A 68 13.70 -4.34 -4.54
N LYS A 69 13.07 -3.95 -5.66
CA LYS A 69 12.74 -4.84 -6.79
C LYS A 69 13.97 -5.51 -7.40
N ARG A 70 15.16 -4.94 -7.22
CA ARG A 70 16.43 -5.46 -7.71
C ARG A 70 17.10 -6.44 -6.74
N GLY A 71 16.52 -6.61 -5.54
CA GLY A 71 17.03 -7.51 -4.52
C GLY A 71 16.87 -8.98 -4.88
N LYS A 72 17.71 -9.84 -4.31
CA LYS A 72 17.63 -11.30 -4.47
C LYS A 72 16.25 -11.80 -4.04
N ASN A 73 15.69 -12.72 -4.82
CA ASN A 73 14.36 -13.34 -4.61
C ASN A 73 13.19 -12.34 -4.57
N TYR A 74 13.34 -11.14 -5.13
CA TYR A 74 12.17 -10.28 -5.31
C TYR A 74 11.18 -10.94 -6.28
N GLY A 75 9.91 -11.02 -5.89
CA GLY A 75 8.84 -11.63 -6.67
C GLY A 75 8.83 -13.15 -6.66
N ASN A 76 9.75 -13.81 -5.93
CA ASN A 76 9.75 -15.27 -5.83
C ASN A 76 8.50 -15.74 -5.05
N GLU A 77 7.74 -16.66 -5.63
CA GLU A 77 6.45 -17.10 -5.06
C GLU A 77 6.61 -18.03 -3.84
N ASP A 78 7.66 -18.86 -3.83
CA ASP A 78 7.92 -19.84 -2.77
C ASP A 78 8.72 -19.27 -1.60
N ASN A 79 9.59 -18.29 -1.86
CA ASN A 79 10.50 -17.68 -0.89
C ASN A 79 10.68 -16.17 -1.18
N PRO A 80 9.62 -15.37 -1.08
CA PRO A 80 9.63 -13.94 -1.43
C PRO A 80 10.57 -13.15 -0.54
N SER A 81 11.36 -12.25 -1.13
CA SER A 81 12.25 -11.37 -0.37
C SER A 81 11.48 -10.50 0.65
N ALA A 82 12.19 -9.99 1.66
CA ALA A 82 11.59 -9.05 2.61
C ALA A 82 11.02 -7.79 1.90
N GLY A 83 11.64 -7.37 0.80
CA GLY A 83 11.16 -6.29 -0.05
C GLY A 83 9.84 -6.63 -0.76
N THR A 84 9.68 -7.86 -1.25
CA THR A 84 8.40 -8.31 -1.85
C THR A 84 7.27 -8.34 -0.83
N ILE A 85 7.53 -8.87 0.37
CA ILE A 85 6.53 -8.90 1.44
C ILE A 85 6.17 -7.47 1.85
N ALA A 86 7.16 -6.60 2.06
CA ALA A 86 6.92 -5.20 2.39
C ALA A 86 6.12 -4.48 1.29
N TRP A 87 6.46 -4.70 0.03
CA TRP A 87 5.74 -4.10 -1.10
C TRP A 87 4.25 -4.52 -1.12
N LEU A 88 3.97 -5.80 -0.85
CA LEU A 88 2.59 -6.31 -0.75
C LEU A 88 1.83 -5.74 0.44
N LEU A 89 2.47 -5.54 1.60
CA LEU A 89 1.84 -4.88 2.75
C LEU A 89 1.32 -3.47 2.42
N TRP A 90 1.96 -2.78 1.49
CA TRP A 90 1.52 -1.46 1.02
C TRP A 90 0.54 -1.52 -0.15
N GLY A 91 0.14 -2.73 -0.58
CA GLY A 91 -0.87 -2.95 -1.61
C GLY A 91 -0.31 -3.34 -2.99
N GLY A 92 0.99 -3.61 -3.10
CA GLY A 92 1.60 -4.05 -4.34
C GLY A 92 1.67 -2.97 -5.43
N ASP A 93 1.87 -3.40 -6.67
CA ASP A 93 1.93 -2.48 -7.82
C ASP A 93 0.58 -1.78 -8.08
N GLU A 94 -0.52 -2.45 -7.79
CA GLU A 94 -1.87 -1.91 -7.83
C GLU A 94 -2.06 -0.83 -6.75
N GLY A 95 -1.51 -1.04 -5.55
CA GLY A 95 -1.51 -0.05 -4.47
C GLY A 95 -0.70 1.19 -4.85
N ARG A 96 0.45 1.02 -5.52
CA ARG A 96 1.25 2.12 -6.06
C ARG A 96 0.51 2.91 -7.12
N ALA A 97 -0.08 2.22 -8.10
CA ALA A 97 -0.84 2.85 -9.18
C ALA A 97 -2.04 3.62 -8.62
N TRP A 98 -2.81 3.00 -7.72
CA TRP A 98 -3.94 3.63 -7.05
C TRP A 98 -3.53 4.87 -6.25
N ALA A 99 -2.49 4.77 -5.41
CA ALA A 99 -2.04 5.90 -4.60
C ALA A 99 -1.58 7.09 -5.44
N LEU A 100 -0.92 6.84 -6.59
CA LEU A 100 -0.53 7.89 -7.53
C LEU A 100 -1.74 8.59 -8.16
N VAL A 101 -2.79 7.84 -8.53
CA VAL A 101 -4.04 8.41 -9.07
C VAL A 101 -4.75 9.23 -8.01
N ILE A 102 -4.93 8.69 -6.80
CA ILE A 102 -5.62 9.39 -5.72
C ILE A 102 -4.86 10.64 -5.28
N LYS A 103 -3.52 10.58 -5.19
CA LYS A 103 -2.69 11.77 -4.88
C LYS A 103 -2.94 12.93 -5.85
N LYS A 104 -3.12 12.65 -7.14
CA LYS A 104 -3.45 13.69 -8.14
C LYS A 104 -4.82 14.31 -7.89
N LYS A 105 -5.80 13.52 -7.47
CA LYS A 105 -7.17 13.98 -7.19
C LYS A 105 -7.25 14.82 -5.92
N ILE A 106 -6.59 14.40 -4.83
CA ILE A 106 -6.65 15.09 -3.54
C ILE A 106 -5.72 16.32 -3.46
N GLY A 107 -4.69 16.40 -4.31
CA GLY A 107 -3.72 17.49 -4.28
C GLY A 107 -3.08 17.67 -2.89
N ASN A 108 -3.24 18.86 -2.32
CA ASN A 108 -2.75 19.23 -1.00
C ASN A 108 -3.85 19.25 0.08
N ALA A 109 -4.97 18.54 -0.14
CA ALA A 109 -6.04 18.47 0.83
C ALA A 109 -5.50 18.10 2.24
N PRO A 110 -5.92 18.85 3.29
CA PRO A 110 -5.56 18.53 4.66
C PRO A 110 -6.24 17.23 5.08
N ASP A 111 -5.75 16.64 6.17
CA ASP A 111 -6.53 15.62 6.86
C ASP A 111 -7.75 16.29 7.51
N ILE A 112 -8.90 15.61 7.50
CA ILE A 112 -10.19 16.12 7.96
C ILE A 112 -10.60 15.40 9.24
#